data_AF-A0A1W9JAV6-F1
#
_entry.id   AF-A0A1W9JAV6-F1
#
_cell.length_a   1.000
_cell.length_b   1.000
_cell.length_c   1.000
_cell.angle_alpha   90.00
_cell.angle_beta   90.00
_cell.angle_gamma   90.00
#
_symmetry.space_group_name_H-M   'P 1'
#
loop_
_entity.id
_entity.type
_entity.pdbx_description
1 polymer ?
#
loop_
_entity_poly.entity_id
_entity_poly.type
_entity_poly.pdbx_seq_one_letter_code
_entity_poly.pdbx_strand_id
1 'polypeptide(L)'
;MKIEFFKSALLGTLVISTIVFGSFKANAAGFNQNAAHDGKVMSPIKFHDIVEKTLPNQVASNFGNPDEIIMMKNASGDVAGVIWVYRDAVLKSHGMMDASFMIINGQMKYVTLSDAV
;
A
#
# COMPACT_ATOMS: atom_id res chain seq x y z
N MET A 1 -16.11 -21.34 -14.45
CA MET A 1 -15.98 -21.49 -12.98
C MET A 1 -14.55 -21.88 -12.56
N LYS A 2 -13.52 -21.17 -13.03
CA LYS A 2 -12.10 -21.41 -12.64
C LYS A 2 -11.37 -20.09 -12.33
N ILE A 3 -11.67 -19.02 -13.09
CA ILE A 3 -11.04 -17.69 -12.92
C ILE A 3 -11.45 -17.03 -11.60
N GLU A 4 -12.72 -17.14 -11.20
CA GLU A 4 -13.25 -16.59 -9.94
C GLU A 4 -12.51 -17.14 -8.71
N PHE A 5 -12.23 -18.45 -8.70
CA PHE A 5 -11.60 -19.13 -7.57
C PHE A 5 -10.14 -18.68 -7.34
N PHE A 6 -9.38 -18.43 -8.41
CA PHE A 6 -8.02 -17.89 -8.31
C PHE A 6 -8.00 -16.44 -7.80
N LYS A 7 -8.97 -15.61 -8.19
CA LYS A 7 -9.10 -14.24 -7.69
C LYS A 7 -9.40 -14.20 -6.19
N SER A 8 -10.33 -15.05 -5.74
CA SER A 8 -10.67 -15.19 -4.33
C SER A 8 -9.52 -15.77 -3.50
N ALA A 9 -8.75 -16.72 -4.05
CA ALA A 9 -7.59 -17.29 -3.37
C ALA A 9 -6.43 -16.30 -3.24
N LEU A 10 -6.19 -15.46 -4.25
CA LEU A 10 -5.11 -14.46 -4.25
C LEU A 10 -5.41 -13.29 -3.29
N LEU A 11 -6.67 -12.84 -3.25
CA LEU A 11 -7.13 -11.86 -2.27
C LEU A 11 -7.17 -12.47 -0.87
N GLY A 12 -7.59 -13.73 -0.76
CA GLY A 12 -7.59 -14.50 0.48
C GLY A 12 -6.20 -14.66 1.07
N THR A 13 -5.17 -14.97 0.29
CA THR A 13 -3.79 -15.07 0.80
C THR A 13 -3.18 -13.73 1.18
N LEU A 14 -3.53 -12.64 0.48
CA LEU A 14 -3.11 -11.28 0.85
C LEU A 14 -3.72 -10.84 2.20
N VAL A 15 -4.93 -11.32 2.48
CA VAL A 15 -5.72 -10.96 3.65
C VAL A 15 -5.47 -11.91 4.83
N ILE A 16 -5.23 -13.21 4.58
CA ILE A 16 -5.02 -14.20 5.65
C ILE A 16 -3.62 -14.12 6.25
N SER A 17 -2.60 -13.69 5.48
CA SER A 17 -1.28 -13.42 6.05
C SER A 17 -1.27 -12.23 7.02
N THR A 18 -2.29 -11.37 6.97
CA THR A 18 -2.43 -10.18 7.82
C THR A 18 -3.47 -10.34 8.95
N ILE A 19 -4.36 -11.34 8.89
CA ILE A 19 -5.47 -11.49 9.85
C ILE A 19 -5.14 -12.30 11.13
N VAL A 20 -3.99 -12.98 11.23
CA VAL A 20 -3.65 -13.73 12.47
C VAL A 20 -3.28 -12.80 13.64
N PHE A 21 -3.26 -11.50 13.42
CA PHE A 21 -2.70 -10.54 14.36
C PHE A 21 -3.67 -9.35 14.49
N GLY A 22 -4.51 -9.40 15.54
CA GLY A 22 -5.51 -8.38 15.85
C GLY A 22 -4.93 -7.03 16.23
N SER A 23 -5.60 -5.94 15.85
CA SER A 23 -5.36 -4.56 16.35
C SER A 23 -3.89 -4.18 16.54
N PHE A 24 -3.05 -4.44 15.53
CA PHE A 24 -1.66 -4.01 15.60
C PHE A 24 -1.62 -2.51 15.36
N LYS A 25 -1.20 -1.78 16.39
CA LYS A 25 -0.34 -0.60 16.17
C LYS A 25 0.90 -1.13 15.44
N ALA A 26 0.82 -1.23 14.12
CA ALA A 26 1.97 -1.56 13.31
C ALA A 26 2.99 -0.44 13.52
N ASN A 27 4.08 -0.74 14.22
CA ASN A 27 5.20 0.19 14.31
C ASN A 27 5.71 0.40 12.89
N ALA A 28 5.60 1.62 12.39
CA ALA A 28 5.88 2.05 11.03
C ALA A 28 7.13 1.37 10.44
N ALA A 29 6.90 0.41 9.54
CA ALA A 29 7.92 -0.09 8.63
C ALA A 29 7.76 0.66 7.30
N GLY A 30 7.95 1.97 7.35
CA GLY A 30 7.96 2.82 6.16
C GLY A 30 8.98 2.34 5.12
N PHE A 31 8.85 2.89 3.91
CA PHE A 31 9.61 2.58 2.70
C PHE A 31 10.95 1.87 2.96
N ASN A 32 10.96 0.57 2.68
CA ASN A 32 12.04 -0.41 2.82
C ASN A 32 13.39 0.16 3.32
N GLN A 33 13.66 -0.01 4.62
CA GLN A 33 14.93 0.37 5.27
C GLN A 33 16.16 -0.36 4.70
N ASN A 34 15.99 -1.39 3.86
CA ASN A 34 17.10 -2.09 3.20
C ASN A 34 17.58 -1.41 1.91
N ALA A 35 16.97 -0.30 1.49
CA ALA A 35 17.47 0.54 0.40
C ALA A 35 18.58 1.50 0.90
N ALA A 36 19.60 0.94 1.55
CA ALA A 36 20.92 1.47 1.94
C ALA A 36 21.11 2.92 2.46
N HIS A 37 20.36 3.95 2.07
CA HIS A 37 20.70 5.35 2.38
C HIS A 37 19.52 6.33 2.57
N ASP A 38 18.28 5.94 2.33
CA ASP A 38 17.15 6.85 2.51
C ASP A 38 16.23 6.29 3.60
N GLY A 39 16.08 7.04 4.70
CA GLY A 39 15.18 6.67 5.80
C GLY A 39 13.72 6.58 5.37
N LYS A 40 12.79 6.58 6.34
CA LYS A 40 11.33 6.44 6.18
C LYS A 40 10.68 7.30 5.07
N VAL A 41 11.39 8.33 4.58
CA VAL A 41 10.89 9.44 3.78
C VAL A 41 11.63 9.54 2.44
N MET A 42 10.91 9.72 1.33
CA MET A 42 11.51 9.99 0.01
C MET A 42 11.09 11.34 -0.57
N SER A 43 11.89 11.87 -1.50
CA SER A 43 11.50 13.08 -2.24
C SER A 43 10.33 12.78 -3.19
N PRO A 44 9.53 13.79 -3.60
CA PRO A 44 8.38 13.57 -4.49
C PRO A 44 8.81 13.01 -5.84
N ILE A 45 9.93 13.48 -6.38
CA ILE A 45 10.48 13.01 -7.67
C ILE A 45 10.85 11.53 -7.56
N LYS A 46 11.59 11.14 -6.50
CA LYS A 46 11.96 9.74 -6.29
C LYS A 46 10.74 8.85 -6.07
N PHE A 47 9.71 9.35 -5.37
CA PHE A 47 8.45 8.64 -5.20
C PHE A 47 7.79 8.35 -6.53
N HIS A 48 7.62 9.38 -7.38
CA HIS A 48 7.00 9.20 -8.70
C HIS A 48 7.81 8.26 -9.59
N ASP A 49 9.15 8.35 -9.60
CA ASP A 49 10.02 7.46 -10.37
C ASP A 49 9.89 5.99 -9.96
N ILE A 50 9.74 5.71 -8.66
CA ILE A 50 9.55 4.34 -8.16
C ILE A 50 8.12 3.87 -8.48
N VAL A 51 7.10 4.71 -8.26
CA VAL A 51 5.70 4.37 -8.56
C VAL A 51 5.53 3.99 -10.03
N GLU A 52 6.09 4.76 -10.95
CA GLU A 52 6.00 4.51 -12.40
C GLU A 52 6.57 3.15 -12.80
N LYS A 53 7.61 2.69 -12.09
CA LYS A 53 8.29 1.41 -12.34
C LYS A 53 7.75 0.26 -11.50
N THR A 54 6.81 0.52 -10.59
CA THR A 54 6.31 -0.48 -9.64
C THR A 54 5.15 -1.26 -10.24
N LEU A 55 5.33 -2.57 -10.38
CA LEU A 55 4.21 -3.47 -10.69
C LEU A 55 3.29 -3.64 -9.47
N PRO A 56 2.00 -3.94 -9.66
CA PRO A 56 1.06 -4.08 -8.55
C PRO A 56 1.48 -5.06 -7.44
N ASN A 57 2.14 -6.16 -7.79
CA ASN A 57 2.65 -7.15 -6.84
C ASN A 57 3.98 -6.76 -6.17
N GLN A 58 4.59 -5.64 -6.58
CA GLN A 58 5.86 -5.13 -6.07
C GLN A 58 5.69 -3.94 -5.14
N VAL A 59 4.45 -3.49 -4.88
CA VAL A 59 4.20 -2.35 -3.97
C VAL A 59 4.80 -2.64 -2.60
N ALA A 60 4.52 -3.81 -2.00
CA ALA A 60 5.09 -4.17 -0.70
C ALA A 60 6.62 -4.32 -0.71
N SER A 61 7.23 -4.78 -1.81
CA SER A 61 8.69 -4.93 -1.89
C SER A 61 9.41 -3.59 -2.04
N ASN A 62 8.81 -2.68 -2.80
CA ASN A 62 9.39 -1.37 -3.11
C ASN A 62 9.14 -0.37 -1.97
N PHE A 63 7.98 -0.49 -1.33
CA PHE A 63 7.50 0.47 -0.35
C PHE A 63 7.36 -0.09 1.07
N GLY A 64 7.63 -1.36 1.31
CA GLY A 64 7.42 -1.98 2.62
C GLY A 64 5.94 -2.16 2.96
N ASN A 65 5.66 -2.46 4.22
CA ASN A 65 4.30 -2.66 4.71
C ASN A 65 3.61 -1.30 4.92
N PRO A 66 2.32 -1.16 4.57
CA PRO A 66 1.58 0.06 4.85
C PRO A 66 1.35 0.25 6.35
N ASP A 67 1.21 1.52 6.77
CA ASP A 67 0.83 1.88 8.13
C ASP A 67 -0.66 1.59 8.38
N GLU A 68 -1.50 1.71 7.35
CA GLU A 68 -2.94 1.48 7.42
C GLU A 68 -3.47 0.79 6.15
N ILE A 69 -4.40 -0.15 6.32
CA ILE A 69 -5.08 -0.85 5.22
C ILE A 69 -6.59 -0.60 5.35
N ILE A 70 -7.16 0.07 4.36
CA ILE A 70 -8.59 0.36 4.29
C ILE A 70 -9.24 -0.59 3.28
N MET A 71 -10.17 -1.43 3.72
CA MET A 71 -10.90 -2.33 2.83
C MET A 71 -12.02 -1.58 2.09
N MET A 72 -12.07 -1.72 0.77
CA MET A 72 -13.13 -1.20 -0.07
C MET A 72 -14.16 -2.28 -0.36
N LYS A 73 -15.42 -2.02 -0.04
CA LYS A 73 -16.53 -2.95 -0.31
C LYS A 73 -17.32 -2.52 -1.55
N ASN A 74 -17.78 -3.48 -2.34
CA ASN A 74 -18.77 -3.23 -3.40
C ASN A 74 -20.17 -3.04 -2.80
N ALA A 75 -21.16 -2.78 -3.66
CA ALA A 75 -22.56 -2.61 -3.25
C ALA A 75 -23.16 -3.88 -2.60
N SER A 76 -22.60 -5.05 -2.86
CA SER A 76 -23.00 -6.33 -2.26
C SER A 76 -22.35 -6.58 -0.89
N GLY A 77 -21.40 -5.73 -0.47
CA GLY A 77 -20.66 -5.87 0.78
C GLY A 77 -19.36 -6.68 0.68
N ASP A 78 -19.04 -7.24 -0.49
CA ASP A 78 -17.80 -7.99 -0.72
C ASP A 78 -16.61 -7.05 -0.85
N VAL A 79 -15.43 -7.49 -0.41
CA VAL A 79 -14.18 -6.74 -0.59
C VAL A 79 -13.83 -6.68 -2.07
N ALA A 80 -13.91 -5.49 -2.65
CA ALA A 80 -13.59 -5.20 -4.04
C ALA A 80 -12.16 -4.69 -4.22
N GLY A 81 -11.54 -4.20 -3.15
CA GLY A 81 -10.18 -3.67 -3.18
C GLY A 81 -9.69 -3.26 -1.80
N VAL A 82 -8.47 -2.76 -1.76
CA VAL A 82 -7.82 -2.24 -0.56
C VAL A 82 -7.11 -0.94 -0.90
N ILE A 83 -7.06 -0.03 0.06
CA ILE A 83 -6.21 1.16 0.01
C ILE A 83 -5.12 0.95 1.05
N TRP A 84 -3.87 1.03 0.60
CA TRP A 84 -2.70 0.99 1.45
C TRP A 84 -2.23 2.41 1.69
N VAL A 85 -2.15 2.82 2.95
CA VAL A 85 -1.74 4.16 3.35
C VAL A 85 -0.38 4.07 4.05
N TYR A 86 0.57 4.87 3.56
CA TYR A 86 1.88 5.07 4.13
C TYR A 86 1.93 6.48 4.70
N ARG A 87 2.08 6.60 6.02
CA ARG A 87 2.09 7.88 6.75
C ARG A 87 3.46 8.52 6.73
N ASP A 88 3.49 9.84 6.56
CA ASP A 88 4.75 10.61 6.51
C ASP A 88 5.76 10.03 5.52
N ALA A 89 5.27 9.67 4.34
CA ALA A 89 6.00 8.89 3.35
C ALA A 89 6.86 9.78 2.43
N VAL A 90 6.36 10.96 2.06
CA VAL A 90 6.99 11.80 1.04
C VAL A 90 7.28 13.20 1.61
N LEU A 91 8.51 13.66 1.45
CA LEU A 91 8.93 14.99 1.88
C LEU A 91 8.40 16.06 0.91
N LYS A 92 7.74 17.08 1.44
CA LYS A 92 7.40 18.32 0.74
C LYS A 92 8.30 19.44 1.25
N SER A 93 8.36 20.55 0.52
CA SER A 93 9.19 21.71 0.89
C SER A 93 8.95 22.24 2.32
N HIS A 94 7.75 22.05 2.88
CA HIS A 94 7.36 22.55 4.21
C HIS A 94 6.60 21.52 5.05
N GLY A 95 6.77 20.21 4.80
CA GLY A 95 6.04 19.20 5.56
C GLY A 95 6.14 17.79 4.98
N MET A 96 5.30 16.91 5.52
CA MET A 96 5.22 15.50 5.15
C MET A 96 3.91 15.23 4.43
N MET A 97 3.94 14.27 3.50
CA MET A 97 2.77 13.78 2.80
C MET A 97 2.60 12.28 3.00
N ASP A 98 1.35 11.88 3.14
CA ASP A 98 0.94 10.48 3.14
C ASP A 98 0.85 9.99 1.69
N ALA A 99 1.25 8.75 1.45
CA ALA A 99 1.10 8.09 0.16
C ALA A 99 0.02 7.01 0.26
N SER A 100 -0.97 7.07 -0.64
CA SER A 100 -2.06 6.10 -0.69
C SER A 100 -2.08 5.35 -2.01
N PHE A 101 -2.12 4.02 -1.95
CA PHE A 101 -2.15 3.11 -3.09
C PHE A 101 -3.48 2.36 -3.11
N MET A 102 -4.28 2.58 -4.14
CA MET A 102 -5.55 1.89 -4.35
C MET A 102 -5.34 0.64 -5.21
N ILE A 103 -5.61 -0.52 -4.64
CA ILE A 103 -5.41 -1.82 -5.25
C ILE A 103 -6.79 -2.50 -5.41
N ILE A 104 -7.20 -2.73 -6.65
CA ILE A 104 -8.47 -3.39 -6.99
C ILE A 104 -8.16 -4.65 -7.78
N ASN A 105 -8.71 -5.79 -7.36
CA ASN A 105 -8.46 -7.10 -8.00
C ASN A 105 -6.96 -7.43 -8.18
N GLY A 106 -6.14 -7.08 -7.20
CA GLY A 106 -4.68 -7.28 -7.24
C GLY A 106 -3.93 -6.34 -8.20
N GLN A 107 -4.60 -5.33 -8.76
CA GLN A 107 -3.99 -4.32 -9.62
C GLN A 107 -3.98 -2.95 -8.95
N MET A 108 -2.82 -2.29 -8.93
CA MET A 108 -2.70 -0.89 -8.56
C MET A 108 -3.44 -0.04 -9.60
N LYS A 109 -4.44 0.72 -9.17
CA LYS A 109 -5.28 1.57 -10.03
C LYS A 109 -4.96 3.04 -9.86
N TYR A 110 -4.74 3.48 -8.62
CA TYR A 110 -4.47 4.88 -8.31
C TYR A 110 -3.39 4.97 -7.24
N VAL A 111 -2.58 6.02 -7.35
CA VAL A 111 -1.63 6.44 -6.32
C VAL A 111 -1.85 7.93 -6.10
N THR A 112 -1.95 8.35 -4.84
CA THR A 112 -2.15 9.75 -4.49
C THR A 112 -1.27 10.15 -3.31
N LEU A 113 -0.94 11.43 -3.26
CA LEU A 113 -0.28 12.07 -2.13
C LEU A 113 -1.27 13.03 -1.48
N SER A 114 -1.37 13.00 -0.16
CA SER A 114 -2.14 13.95 0.64
C SER A 114 -1.26 14.56 1.71
N ASP A 115 -1.52 15.79 2.12
CA ASP A 115 -0.84 16.35 3.29
C ASP A 115 -1.10 15.41 4.49
N ALA A 116 -0.05 15.12 5.26
CA ALA A 116 -0.13 14.23 6.41
C ALA A 116 -1.08 14.80 7.48
N VAL A 117 -1.80 13.90 8.18
CA VAL A 117 -2.78 14.24 9.23
C VAL A 117 -2.14 14.23 10.61
#